data_AF-A0A959SS68-F1
#
_entry.id   AF-A0A959SS68-F1
#
_cell.length_a   1.000
_cell.length_b   1.000
_cell.length_c   1.000
_cell.angle_alpha   90.00
_cell.angle_beta   90.00
_cell.angle_gamma   90.00
#
_symmetry.space_group_name_H-M   'P 1'
#
loop_
_entity.id
_entity.type
_entity.pdbx_description
1 polymer ?
#
loop_
_entity_poly.entity_id
_entity_poly.type
_entity_poly.pdbx_seq_one_letter_code
_entity_poly.pdbx_strand_id
1 'polypeptide(L)'
;MDKIKQLEKEWSPLKEQEDFKAGDTITVHYRISEGNKERVQQYQGVVVQRKGSGSTATFTVRKMSGSVGVERIFPVASPFLEKVEVNKRGDVNRARIFYIRERRGKSARIKERRMAVEAAAAPAKAKKATAAAEAK
;
A
#
# COMPACT_ATOMS: atom_id res chain seq x y z
N MET A 1 20.10 -23.95 -5.64
CA MET A 1 18.73 -23.38 -5.54
C MET A 1 18.72 -21.86 -5.62
N ASP A 2 19.87 -21.17 -5.57
CA ASP A 2 19.92 -19.69 -5.57
C ASP A 2 19.76 -19.02 -6.95
N LYS A 3 19.96 -19.76 -8.04
CA LYS A 3 19.80 -19.25 -9.41
C LYS A 3 18.38 -18.76 -9.70
N ILE A 4 17.36 -19.42 -9.14
CA ILE A 4 15.96 -19.02 -9.29
C ILE A 4 15.70 -17.68 -8.60
N LYS A 5 16.23 -17.49 -7.38
CA LYS A 5 16.09 -16.22 -6.64
C LYS A 5 16.82 -15.06 -7.31
N GLN A 6 17.96 -15.33 -7.95
CA GLN A 6 18.69 -14.32 -8.72
C GLN A 6 17.90 -13.88 -9.95
N LEU A 7 17.36 -14.83 -10.72
CA LEU A 7 16.49 -14.54 -11.86
C LEU A 7 15.21 -13.80 -11.45
N GLU A 8 14.60 -14.19 -10.33
CA GLU A 8 13.41 -13.54 -9.80
C GLU A 8 13.65 -12.05 -9.50
N LYS A 9 14.83 -11.72 -8.93
CA LYS A 9 15.21 -10.35 -8.60
C LYS A 9 15.48 -9.49 -9.85
N GLU A 10 16.01 -10.10 -10.90
CA GLU A 10 16.32 -9.43 -12.16
C GLU A 10 15.05 -9.14 -12.98
N TRP A 11 14.14 -10.10 -13.07
CA TRP A 11 12.94 -9.99 -13.90
C TRP A 11 11.78 -9.29 -13.21
N SER A 12 11.73 -9.36 -11.88
CA SER A 12 10.61 -8.82 -11.10
C SER A 12 11.13 -8.03 -9.90
N PRO A 13 11.74 -6.85 -10.15
CA PRO A 13 12.23 -6.01 -9.07
C PRO A 13 11.07 -5.60 -8.17
N LEU A 14 11.18 -5.91 -6.88
CA LEU A 14 10.24 -5.43 -5.89
C LEU A 14 10.37 -3.91 -5.78
N LYS A 15 9.29 -3.21 -6.09
CA LYS A 15 9.20 -1.77 -5.82
C LYS A 15 9.09 -1.58 -4.30
N GLU A 16 9.81 -0.59 -3.77
CA GLU A 16 9.58 -0.15 -2.40
C GLU A 16 8.14 0.37 -2.28
N GLN A 17 7.40 -0.20 -1.34
CA GLN A 17 6.00 0.12 -1.07
C GLN A 17 5.85 0.32 0.43
N GLU A 18 4.88 1.15 0.81
CA GLU A 18 4.54 1.31 2.22
C GLU A 18 4.11 -0.03 2.84
N ASP A 19 4.50 -0.25 4.09
CA ASP A 19 4.09 -1.45 4.81
C ASP A 19 2.61 -1.38 5.21
N PHE A 20 1.81 -2.30 4.64
CA PHE A 20 0.41 -2.50 4.97
C PHE A 20 0.09 -3.97 5.26
N LYS A 21 -0.99 -4.17 6.03
CA LYS A 21 -1.52 -5.47 6.41
C LYS A 21 -3.00 -5.60 6.05
N ALA A 22 -3.55 -6.81 6.24
CA ALA A 22 -4.98 -7.01 6.13
C ALA A 22 -5.72 -6.10 7.12
N GLY A 23 -6.87 -5.57 6.69
CA GLY A 23 -7.68 -4.60 7.42
C GLY A 23 -7.33 -3.14 7.15
N ASP A 24 -6.16 -2.84 6.59
CA ASP A 24 -5.80 -1.49 6.21
C ASP A 24 -6.61 -1.05 4.97
N THR A 25 -6.92 0.24 4.90
CA THR A 25 -7.54 0.85 3.72
C THR A 25 -6.45 1.53 2.90
N ILE A 26 -6.28 1.08 1.67
CA ILE A 26 -5.22 1.55 0.77
C ILE A 26 -5.80 2.13 -0.51
N THR A 27 -5.06 3.04 -1.13
CA THR A 27 -5.30 3.50 -2.51
C THR A 27 -4.24 2.90 -3.40
N VAL A 28 -4.68 2.10 -4.37
CA VAL A 28 -3.81 1.47 -5.36
C VAL A 28 -3.86 2.30 -6.64
N HIS A 29 -2.72 2.82 -7.09
CA HIS A 29 -2.59 3.51 -8.37
C HIS A 29 -2.19 2.50 -9.44
N TYR A 30 -3.14 2.15 -10.28
CA TYR A 30 -2.96 1.14 -11.32
C TYR A 30 -3.01 1.78 -12.69
N ARG A 31 -1.96 1.58 -13.49
CA ARG A 31 -1.89 2.03 -14.87
C ARG A 31 -2.73 1.10 -15.74
N ILE A 32 -3.65 1.69 -16.51
CA ILE A 32 -4.50 0.99 -17.47
C ILE A 32 -4.21 1.58 -18.85
N SER A 33 -3.86 0.72 -19.80
CA SER A 33 -3.73 1.05 -21.22
C SER A 33 -4.98 0.62 -21.97
N GLU A 34 -5.73 1.57 -22.53
CA GLU A 34 -6.87 1.31 -23.42
C GLU A 34 -6.44 1.73 -24.84
N GLY A 35 -5.86 0.79 -25.59
CA GLY A 35 -5.26 1.07 -26.90
C GLY A 35 -4.03 1.98 -26.79
N ASN A 36 -4.09 3.17 -27.42
CA ASN A 36 -2.97 4.12 -27.45
C ASN A 36 -2.96 5.11 -26.27
N LYS A 37 -3.91 5.04 -25.34
CA LYS A 37 -3.98 5.95 -24.19
C LYS A 37 -3.71 5.19 -22.90
N GLU A 38 -2.77 5.72 -22.12
CA GLU A 38 -2.51 5.28 -20.76
C GLU A 38 -3.15 6.24 -19.76
N ARG A 39 -3.77 5.69 -18.72
CA ARG A 39 -4.28 6.44 -17.58
C ARG A 39 -4.00 5.73 -16.28
N VAL A 40 -3.87 6.49 -15.21
CA VAL A 40 -3.72 5.96 -13.86
C VAL A 40 -5.10 5.93 -13.21
N GLN A 41 -5.61 4.73 -12.95
CA GLN A 41 -6.84 4.55 -12.19
C GLN A 41 -6.51 4.32 -10.72
N GLN A 42 -7.19 5.06 -9.85
CA GLN A 42 -7.10 4.88 -8.41
C GLN A 42 -8.15 3.85 -7.95
N TYR A 43 -7.69 2.81 -7.28
CA TYR A 43 -8.54 1.79 -6.68
C TYR A 43 -8.37 1.81 -5.16
N GLN A 44 -9.30 2.48 -4.49
CA GLN A 44 -9.32 2.59 -3.04
C GLN A 44 -10.21 1.51 -2.41
N GLY A 45 -9.69 0.78 -1.42
CA GLY A 45 -10.47 -0.23 -0.72
C GLY A 45 -9.71 -0.85 0.47
N VAL A 46 -10.35 -1.82 1.09
CA VAL A 46 -9.80 -2.54 2.26
C VAL A 46 -9.00 -3.75 1.79
N VAL A 47 -7.81 -3.94 2.35
CA VAL A 47 -7.00 -5.14 2.11
C VAL A 47 -7.60 -6.32 2.85
N VAL A 48 -8.06 -7.33 2.12
CA VAL A 48 -8.69 -8.52 2.68
C VAL A 48 -7.65 -9.59 3.04
N GLN A 49 -6.62 -9.70 2.20
CA GLN A 49 -5.58 -10.71 2.31
C GLN A 49 -4.30 -10.19 1.66
N ARG A 50 -3.16 -10.61 2.22
CA ARG A 50 -1.86 -10.64 1.54
C ARG A 50 -1.37 -12.10 1.55
N LYS A 51 -0.88 -12.62 0.43
CA LYS A 51 -0.45 -14.01 0.26
C LYS A 51 0.81 -14.07 -0.59
N GLY A 52 1.68 -15.04 -0.30
CA GLY A 52 2.90 -15.29 -1.05
C GLY A 52 4.10 -14.53 -0.49
N SER A 53 5.22 -14.70 -1.16
CA SER A 53 6.53 -14.16 -0.76
C SER A 53 7.30 -13.72 -2.01
N GLY A 54 8.21 -12.75 -1.84
CA GLY A 54 9.01 -12.25 -2.95
C GLY A 54 8.16 -11.65 -4.08
N SER A 55 8.55 -11.91 -5.33
CA SER A 55 7.84 -11.41 -6.52
C SER A 55 6.44 -11.99 -6.68
N THR A 56 6.21 -13.20 -6.18
CA THR A 56 4.92 -13.90 -6.25
C THR A 56 3.91 -13.42 -5.22
N ALA A 57 4.31 -12.47 -4.36
CA ALA A 57 3.41 -11.89 -3.37
C ALA A 57 2.26 -11.14 -4.06
N THR A 58 1.06 -11.38 -3.55
CA THR A 58 -0.19 -10.76 -4.01
C THR A 58 -0.97 -10.21 -2.82
N PHE A 59 -1.77 -9.20 -3.06
CA PHE A 59 -2.73 -8.69 -2.10
C PHE A 59 -4.08 -8.46 -2.74
N THR A 60 -5.13 -8.69 -1.98
CA THR A 60 -6.52 -8.56 -2.44
C THR A 60 -7.14 -7.34 -1.79
N VAL A 61 -7.62 -6.41 -2.61
CA VAL A 61 -8.33 -5.21 -2.17
C VAL A 61 -9.79 -5.35 -2.50
N ARG A 62 -10.66 -5.10 -1.52
CA ARG A 62 -12.11 -5.11 -1.67
C ARG A 62 -12.66 -3.70 -1.56
N LYS A 63 -13.47 -3.31 -2.54
CA LYS A 63 -14.22 -2.04 -2.58
C LYS A 63 -15.70 -2.34 -2.83
N MET A 64 -16.59 -1.59 -2.19
CA MET A 64 -17.99 -1.54 -2.62
C MET A 64 -18.13 -0.53 -3.76
N SER A 65 -18.52 -0.98 -4.94
CA SER A 65 -18.85 -0.12 -6.08
C SER A 65 -20.37 -0.11 -6.24
N GLY A 66 -21.02 0.93 -5.74
CA GLY A 66 -22.48 0.94 -5.60
C GLY A 66 -22.95 -0.19 -4.67
N SER A 67 -23.83 -1.06 -5.16
CA SER A 67 -24.37 -2.21 -4.42
C SER A 67 -23.51 -3.47 -4.51
N VAL A 68 -22.49 -3.50 -5.38
CA VAL A 68 -21.69 -4.70 -5.67
C VAL A 68 -20.33 -4.62 -5.00
N GLY A 69 -19.96 -5.68 -4.28
CA GLY A 69 -18.61 -5.83 -3.72
C GLY A 69 -17.64 -6.31 -4.79
N VAL A 70 -16.72 -5.46 -5.18
CA VAL A 70 -15.67 -5.78 -6.16
C VAL A 70 -14.39 -6.12 -5.41
N GLU A 71 -13.78 -7.25 -5.74
CA GLU A 71 -12.44 -7.61 -5.26
C GLU A 71 -11.47 -7.59 -6.43
N ARG A 72 -10.30 -6.98 -6.23
CA ARG A 72 -9.20 -7.03 -7.18
C ARG A 72 -7.96 -7.59 -6.49
N ILE A 73 -7.28 -8.50 -7.19
CA ILE A 73 -6.03 -9.11 -6.74
C ILE A 73 -4.90 -8.42 -7.49
N PHE A 74 -3.96 -7.85 -6.75
CA PHE A 74 -2.80 -7.16 -7.30
C PHE A 74 -1.53 -7.93 -6.95
N PRO A 75 -0.70 -8.29 -7.95
CA PRO A 75 0.67 -8.73 -7.73
C PRO A 75 1.52 -7.54 -7.24
N VAL A 76 2.33 -7.76 -6.21
CA VAL A 76 3.19 -6.72 -5.61
C VAL A 76 4.22 -6.22 -6.63
N ALA A 77 4.76 -7.13 -7.44
CA ALA A 77 5.79 -6.83 -8.44
C ALA A 77 5.21 -6.50 -9.83
N SER A 78 3.92 -6.18 -9.93
CA SER A 78 3.31 -5.85 -11.22
C SER A 78 3.90 -4.54 -11.79
N PRO A 79 4.27 -4.50 -13.09
CA PRO A 79 4.79 -3.27 -13.71
C PRO A 79 3.74 -2.16 -13.78
N PHE A 80 2.47 -2.54 -13.90
CA PHE A 80 1.32 -1.62 -13.98
C PHE A 80 0.95 -0.99 -12.63
N LEU A 81 1.50 -1.50 -11.53
CA LEU A 81 1.32 -0.93 -10.21
C LEU A 81 2.30 0.23 -10.03
N GLU A 82 1.80 1.46 -9.97
CA GLU A 82 2.65 2.65 -9.83
C GLU A 82 3.01 2.92 -8.38
N LYS A 83 1.99 3.08 -7.54
CA LYS A 83 2.16 3.34 -6.10
C LYS A 83 1.00 2.76 -5.29
N VAL A 84 1.29 2.49 -4.03
CA VAL A 84 0.31 2.08 -3.02
C VAL A 84 0.42 3.03 -1.85
N GLU A 85 -0.69 3.69 -1.51
CA GLU A 85 -0.76 4.65 -0.40
C GLU A 85 -1.65 4.09 0.71
N VAL A 86 -1.17 4.13 1.95
CA VAL A 86 -1.95 3.69 3.11
C VAL A 86 -2.76 4.85 3.66
N ASN A 87 -4.08 4.86 3.40
CA ASN A 87 -4.95 5.92 3.89
C ASN A 87 -5.27 5.76 5.38
N LYS A 88 -5.49 4.52 5.81
CA LYS A 88 -5.97 4.22 7.17
C LYS A 88 -5.51 2.84 7.61
N ARG A 89 -5.01 2.74 8.83
CA ARG A 89 -4.64 1.46 9.43
C ARG A 89 -5.81 0.83 10.18
N GLY A 90 -6.13 -0.41 9.81
CA GLY A 90 -7.21 -1.18 10.42
C GLY A 90 -6.74 -1.89 11.68
N ASP A 91 -7.60 -1.89 12.70
CA ASP A 91 -7.43 -2.76 13.86
C ASP A 91 -8.18 -4.07 13.64
N VAL A 92 -7.42 -5.06 13.16
CA VAL A 92 -7.88 -6.43 12.98
C VAL A 92 -6.83 -7.39 13.51
N ASN A 93 -7.30 -8.48 14.12
CA ASN A 93 -6.44 -9.53 14.68
C ASN A 93 -6.16 -10.65 13.67
N ARG A 94 -6.99 -10.78 12.62
CA ARG A 94 -6.84 -11.85 11.62
C ARG A 94 -5.96 -11.39 10.46
N ALA A 95 -5.02 -12.24 10.04
CA ALA A 95 -4.20 -12.02 8.85
C ALA A 95 -5.01 -12.07 7.53
N ARG A 96 -6.18 -12.72 7.54
CA ARG A 96 -7.13 -12.78 6.43
C ARG A 96 -8.53 -12.47 6.94
N ILE A 97 -9.18 -11.46 6.37
CA ILE A 97 -10.47 -10.94 6.85
C ILE A 97 -11.64 -11.27 5.91
N PHE A 98 -11.74 -12.52 5.46
CA PHE A 98 -12.79 -12.96 4.53
C PHE A 98 -14.22 -12.77 5.04
N TYR A 99 -14.42 -12.72 6.36
CA TYR A 99 -15.73 -12.47 6.97
C TYR A 99 -16.35 -11.13 6.53
N ILE A 100 -15.55 -10.19 6.01
CA ILE A 100 -16.06 -8.91 5.51
C ILE A 100 -16.91 -9.08 4.23
N ARG A 101 -16.83 -10.25 3.58
CA ARG A 101 -17.62 -10.57 2.38
C ARG A 101 -19.11 -10.73 2.68
N GLU A 102 -19.40 -11.28 3.85
CA GLU A 102 -20.76 -11.56 4.34
C GLU A 102 -21.38 -10.34 5.06
N ARG A 103 -20.54 -9.39 5.49
CA ARG A 103 -20.97 -8.20 6.24
C ARG A 103 -21.21 -7.02 5.29
N ARG A 104 -22.20 -6.18 5.63
CA ARG A 104 -22.54 -4.97 4.87
C ARG A 104 -22.83 -3.78 5.80
N GLY A 105 -22.58 -2.57 5.30
CA GLY A 105 -22.85 -1.33 6.04
C GLY A 105 -22.03 -1.24 7.33
N LYS A 106 -22.71 -0.91 8.44
CA LYS A 106 -22.07 -0.67 9.75
C LYS A 106 -21.29 -1.88 10.29
N SER A 107 -21.76 -3.09 10.03
CA SER A 107 -21.12 -4.33 10.52
C SER A 107 -19.81 -4.68 9.80
N ALA A 108 -19.61 -4.14 8.60
CA ALA A 108 -18.37 -4.29 7.84
C ALA A 108 -17.32 -3.23 8.19
N ARG A 109 -17.66 -2.23 9.01
CA ARG A 109 -16.74 -1.14 9.37
C ARG A 109 -15.63 -1.68 10.27
N ILE A 110 -14.39 -1.51 9.81
CA ILE A 110 -13.19 -1.83 10.58
C ILE A 110 -12.83 -0.63 11.48
N LYS A 111 -12.53 -0.91 12.75
CA LYS A 111 -12.06 0.12 13.68
C LYS A 111 -10.67 0.59 13.27
N GLU A 112 -10.40 1.87 13.46
CA GLU A 112 -9.06 2.40 13.21
C GLU A 112 -8.12 2.02 14.33
N ARG A 113 -6.91 1.57 13.97
CA ARG A 113 -5.85 1.42 14.96
C ARG A 113 -5.34 2.82 15.30
N ARG A 114 -5.61 3.27 16.53
CA ARG A 114 -4.96 4.48 17.06
C ARG A 114 -3.47 4.19 17.15
N MET A 115 -2.67 4.83 16.31
CA MET A 115 -1.25 4.89 16.55
C MET A 115 -1.07 5.74 17.80
N ALA A 116 -0.43 5.17 18.84
CA ALA A 116 0.23 6.02 19.81
C ALA A 116 1.26 6.82 19.01
N VAL A 117 1.12 8.14 18.99
CA VAL A 117 2.10 9.01 18.36
C VAL A 117 3.38 8.87 19.15
N GLU A 118 4.24 7.92 18.78
CA GLU A 118 5.65 8.00 19.11
C GLU A 118 6.23 9.12 18.26
N ALA A 119 6.79 10.10 18.96
CA ALA A 119 7.32 11.35 18.46
C ALA A 119 8.07 11.19 17.13
N ALA A 120 7.63 11.96 16.12
CA ALA A 120 8.48 12.35 15.03
C ALA A 120 9.70 13.08 15.62
N ALA A 121 10.82 12.37 15.79
CA ALA A 121 12.12 12.99 15.92
C ALA A 121 12.38 13.76 14.62
N ALA A 122 12.12 15.07 14.66
CA ALA A 122 12.44 15.98 13.59
C ALA A 122 13.95 15.92 13.33
N PRO A 123 14.42 15.81 12.07
CA PRO A 123 15.83 16.00 11.79
C PRO A 123 16.20 17.46 12.10
N ALA A 124 17.18 17.62 12.98
CA ALA A 124 17.76 18.90 13.35
C ALA A 124 18.14 19.70 12.09
N LYS A 125 17.68 20.96 12.05
CA LYS A 125 18.00 21.93 11.01
C LYS A 125 19.51 22.17 10.96
N ALA A 126 20.20 21.61 9.97
CA ALA A 126 21.44 22.17 9.44
C ALA A 126 21.07 23.24 8.39
N LYS A 127 21.31 24.53 8.73
CA LYS A 127 21.70 25.66 7.84
C LYS A 127 21.19 27.02 8.36
N LYS A 128 22.09 27.76 9.02
CA LYS A 128 22.33 29.23 9.05
C LYS A 128 23.28 29.46 10.26
N ALA A 129 24.45 30.08 10.17
CA ALA A 129 24.96 31.04 9.21
C ALA A 129 26.49 30.98 9.15
N THR A 130 27.02 30.85 7.94
CA THR A 130 28.22 31.58 7.51
C THR A 130 27.81 33.05 7.35
N ALA A 131 28.30 33.93 8.23
CA ALA A 131 28.54 35.36 7.99
C ALA A 131 28.86 36.08 9.32
N ALA A 132 30.15 36.20 9.63
CA ALA A 132 30.67 37.26 10.50
C ALA A 132 32.19 37.39 10.24
N ALA A 133 32.52 37.92 9.07
CA ALA A 133 33.70 38.75 8.88
C ALA A 133 33.20 40.21 8.87
N GLU A 134 34.07 41.13 9.32
CA GLU A 134 33.92 42.60 9.39
C GLU A 134 33.15 43.16 10.61
N ALA A 135 33.89 43.54 11.66
CA ALA A 135 34.00 44.93 12.11
C ALA A 135 34.90 45.06 13.36
N LYS A 136 36.01 45.78 13.17
CA LYS A 136 36.87 46.47 14.15
C LYS A 136 37.95 45.68 14.88
#